data_AF-H3AEH8-F1
#
_entry.id   AF-H3AEH8-F1
#
_cell.length_a   1.000
_cell.length_b   1.000
_cell.length_c   1.000
_cell.angle_alpha   90.00
_cell.angle_beta   90.00
_cell.angle_gamma   90.00
#
_symmetry.space_group_name_H-M   'P 1'
#
loop_
_entity.id
_entity.type
_entity.pdbx_description
1 polymer ?
#
loop_
_entity_poly.entity_id
_entity_poly.type
_entity_poly.pdbx_seq_one_letter_code
_entity_poly.pdbx_strand_id
1 'polypeptide(L)'
;MAAAAAMLLSVSAGFRAFSRGANPALCAAFYAAGGGTLFHAGRPAVSSPFPVAALMKFYSSHAKKAEGDLNVRYLEGSDAGIVVLGINRPQAKNAISKNLVTMISEAVDAVKINKNVRTVIIRSEVPGIFCAGADLKERAKMHPSEVGPFVSKARALMNDLGGTQRLPRTIGVTLAKELIFSGRAVDGDEAKAIGLVSHAVEQNEDGDAAYKRALALAREFIPQGPIAVRMAKLAINRGIEVDLATGLAIEEACYAQVIPTKDRVEGLSAFKEKRPPRYKGE
;
A
#
# COMPACT_ATOMS: atom_id res chain seq x y z
N MET A 1 -15.00 10.85 14.38
CA MET A 1 -13.54 10.65 14.42
C MET A 1 -13.10 9.59 13.41
N ALA A 2 -12.96 9.92 12.12
CA ALA A 2 -12.56 8.93 11.12
C ALA A 2 -11.08 8.56 11.27
N ALA A 3 -10.76 7.27 11.37
CA ALA A 3 -9.38 6.81 11.36
C ALA A 3 -8.75 7.15 10.00
N ALA A 4 -7.68 7.94 9.99
CA ALA A 4 -6.94 8.21 8.77
C ALA A 4 -6.02 7.04 8.44
N ALA A 5 -6.53 6.03 7.73
CA ALA A 5 -5.71 5.12 6.95
C ALA A 5 -5.30 5.82 5.64
N ALA A 6 -4.50 6.87 5.77
CA ALA A 6 -3.76 7.50 4.70
C ALA A 6 -2.60 6.58 4.34
N MET A 7 -2.82 5.71 3.37
CA MET A 7 -1.92 4.63 3.11
C MET A 7 -0.89 5.01 2.04
N LEU A 8 0.34 5.28 2.49
CA LEU A 8 1.43 5.74 1.64
C LEU A 8 2.19 4.55 1.05
N LEU A 9 1.97 4.20 -0.23
CA LEU A 9 2.86 3.26 -0.93
C LEU A 9 4.04 4.06 -1.51
N SER A 10 5.26 3.71 -1.11
CA SER A 10 6.38 3.77 -2.04
C SER A 10 6.45 2.42 -2.72
N VAL A 11 5.85 2.35 -3.90
CA VAL A 11 6.16 1.55 -5.11
C VAL A 11 6.69 0.09 -5.02
N SER A 12 7.23 -0.46 -3.94
CA SER A 12 7.66 -1.88 -3.87
C SER A 12 7.25 -2.72 -2.67
N ALA A 13 6.42 -2.23 -1.72
CA ALA A 13 5.96 -3.10 -0.62
C ALA A 13 4.83 -2.51 0.24
N GLY A 14 3.91 -3.41 0.60
CA GLY A 14 3.27 -3.53 1.92
C GLY A 14 2.02 -2.71 2.15
N PHE A 15 0.85 -3.37 2.18
CA PHE A 15 -0.41 -2.71 2.48
C PHE A 15 -0.60 -2.47 4.01
N ARG A 16 -0.98 -1.25 4.45
CA ARG A 16 -1.57 -0.95 5.77
C ARG A 16 -2.92 -0.25 5.60
N ALA A 17 -4.00 -1.04 5.68
CA ALA A 17 -5.36 -0.52 5.66
C ALA A 17 -6.21 -1.21 6.73
N PHE A 18 -6.83 -0.41 7.60
CA PHE A 18 -8.02 -0.79 8.37
C PHE A 18 -8.94 0.43 8.42
N SER A 19 -10.18 0.32 7.92
CA SER A 19 -11.24 1.28 8.24
C SER A 19 -11.95 0.92 9.53
N ARG A 20 -12.56 1.94 10.13
CA ARG A 20 -13.77 1.79 10.94
C ARG A 20 -14.71 0.77 10.31
N GLY A 21 -15.05 -0.28 11.06
CA GLY A 21 -16.07 -1.26 10.68
C GLY A 21 -15.57 -2.56 10.02
N ALA A 22 -14.26 -2.77 9.86
CA ALA A 22 -13.75 -4.11 9.52
C ALA A 22 -13.65 -4.96 10.79
N ASN A 23 -14.43 -6.05 10.87
CA ASN A 23 -14.47 -6.98 11.99
C ASN A 23 -13.24 -7.92 11.94
N PRO A 24 -12.29 -7.87 12.89
CA PRO A 24 -11.16 -8.80 12.92
C PRO A 24 -11.53 -10.28 13.07
N ALA A 25 -12.77 -10.63 13.47
CA ALA A 25 -13.28 -12.01 13.44
C ALA A 25 -13.31 -12.61 12.03
N LEU A 26 -13.36 -11.78 10.98
CA LEU A 26 -13.22 -12.27 9.61
C LEU A 26 -11.84 -12.90 9.39
N CYS A 27 -10.78 -12.39 10.03
CA CYS A 27 -9.42 -12.94 9.95
C CYS A 27 -9.31 -14.30 10.68
N ALA A 28 -10.05 -14.48 11.78
CA ALA A 28 -10.15 -15.77 12.49
C ALA A 28 -11.01 -16.79 11.71
N ALA A 29 -12.11 -16.35 11.09
CA ALA A 29 -12.93 -17.18 10.21
C ALA A 29 -12.16 -17.67 8.97
N PHE A 30 -11.17 -16.90 8.50
CA PHE A 30 -10.25 -17.31 7.44
C PHE A 30 -9.39 -18.54 7.80
N TYR A 31 -9.08 -18.75 9.09
CA TYR A 31 -8.33 -19.92 9.56
C TYR A 31 -9.20 -21.14 9.83
N ALA A 32 -10.46 -20.93 10.23
CA ALA A 32 -11.39 -22.03 10.53
C ALA A 32 -11.93 -22.76 9.28
N ALA A 33 -11.81 -22.18 8.09
CA ALA A 33 -12.47 -22.65 6.86
C ALA A 33 -11.54 -23.36 5.84
N GLY A 34 -10.34 -23.79 6.20
CA GLY A 34 -9.43 -24.45 5.25
C GLY A 34 -8.39 -25.34 5.91
N GLY A 35 -8.76 -26.62 6.07
CA GLY A 35 -7.97 -27.67 6.68
C GLY A 35 -6.61 -27.92 6.02
N GLY A 36 -5.68 -28.39 6.84
CA GLY A 36 -4.32 -28.70 6.44
C GLY A 36 -4.21 -29.94 5.56
N THR A 37 -3.14 -29.98 4.79
CA THR A 37 -2.32 -31.18 4.55
C THR A 37 -1.02 -30.74 3.87
N LEU A 38 0.11 -31.22 4.39
CA LEU A 38 1.41 -31.19 3.73
C LEU A 38 1.31 -31.92 2.39
N PHE A 39 2.01 -31.46 1.35
CA PHE A 39 2.87 -32.32 0.49
C PHE A 39 3.76 -31.49 -0.45
N HIS A 40 4.70 -32.20 -1.04
CA HIS A 40 6.04 -31.87 -1.54
C HIS A 40 6.22 -30.82 -2.67
N ALA A 41 7.47 -30.38 -2.74
CA ALA A 41 8.10 -29.54 -3.75
C ALA A 41 8.01 -30.06 -5.20
N GLY A 42 7.95 -29.11 -6.13
CA GLY A 42 8.16 -29.35 -7.56
C GLY A 42 7.97 -28.06 -8.36
N ARG A 43 9.07 -27.41 -8.78
CA ARG A 43 9.03 -26.37 -9.82
C ARG A 43 8.69 -27.02 -11.16
N PRO A 44 8.06 -26.28 -12.10
CA PRO A 44 8.86 -25.89 -13.25
C PRO A 44 8.63 -24.44 -13.72
N ALA A 45 9.68 -23.93 -14.37
CA ALA A 45 9.68 -22.69 -15.13
C ALA A 45 9.03 -22.92 -16.51
N VAL A 46 8.24 -21.95 -16.99
CA VAL A 46 7.98 -21.76 -18.43
C VAL A 46 7.91 -20.28 -18.74
N SER A 47 8.77 -19.87 -19.66
CA SER A 47 8.86 -18.61 -20.36
C SER A 47 7.92 -18.56 -21.57
N SER A 48 7.23 -17.44 -21.80
CA SER A 48 6.97 -16.96 -23.17
C SER A 48 6.69 -15.45 -23.21
N PRO A 49 7.08 -14.75 -24.29
CA PRO A 49 6.95 -13.30 -24.42
C PRO A 49 5.62 -12.94 -25.09
N PHE A 50 4.93 -11.91 -24.61
CA PHE A 50 3.83 -11.28 -25.35
C PHE A 50 4.16 -9.81 -25.67
N PRO A 51 3.77 -9.33 -26.85
CA PRO A 51 4.37 -8.17 -27.49
C PRO A 51 3.88 -6.84 -26.92
N VAL A 52 4.84 -5.92 -26.77
CA VAL A 52 4.69 -4.54 -26.31
C VAL A 52 4.20 -3.67 -27.47
N ALA A 53 2.90 -3.62 -27.74
CA ALA A 53 2.34 -2.70 -28.75
C ALA A 53 0.83 -2.47 -28.61
N ALA A 54 0.36 -1.91 -27.48
CA ALA A 54 -0.98 -1.30 -27.40
C ALA A 54 -1.18 -0.43 -26.15
N LEU A 55 -0.33 0.57 -25.90
CA LEU A 55 -0.64 1.55 -24.86
C LEU A 55 -0.15 2.96 -25.23
N MET A 56 -0.76 3.52 -26.27
CA MET A 56 -0.59 4.94 -26.60
C MET A 56 -1.93 5.50 -27.09
N LYS A 57 -2.86 5.73 -26.15
CA LYS A 57 -4.04 6.58 -26.39
C LYS A 57 -4.23 7.52 -25.20
N PHE A 58 -3.71 8.73 -25.39
CA PHE A 58 -4.23 10.04 -24.98
C PHE A 58 -5.13 10.13 -23.73
N TYR A 59 -4.63 10.78 -22.68
CA TYR A 59 -5.46 11.42 -21.65
C TYR A 59 -5.50 12.92 -21.89
N SER A 60 -6.68 13.41 -22.25
CA SER A 60 -7.04 14.83 -22.27
C SER A 60 -7.67 15.20 -20.93
N SER A 61 -7.36 16.40 -20.45
CA SER A 61 -7.78 17.01 -19.19
C SER A 61 -9.25 17.41 -19.20
N HIS A 62 -10.18 16.46 -19.05
CA HIS A 62 -11.57 16.75 -18.68
C HIS A 62 -12.07 15.67 -17.71
N ALA A 63 -12.72 16.10 -16.62
CA ALA A 63 -13.29 15.22 -15.59
C ALA A 63 -14.32 14.25 -16.20
N LYS A 64 -13.87 13.05 -16.56
CA LYS A 64 -14.72 11.93 -16.94
C LYS A 64 -15.21 11.20 -15.69
N LYS A 65 -16.50 10.86 -15.70
CA LYS A 65 -17.16 9.93 -14.78
C LYS A 65 -16.31 8.66 -14.63
N ALA A 66 -16.02 8.26 -13.39
CA ALA A 66 -15.19 7.09 -13.07
C ALA A 66 -15.81 5.79 -13.61
N GLU A 67 -15.29 5.28 -14.73
CA GLU A 67 -15.63 3.95 -15.26
C GLU A 67 -14.63 2.92 -14.72
N GLY A 68 -14.81 2.50 -13.46
CA GLY A 68 -13.99 1.44 -12.88
C GLY A 68 -14.12 1.31 -11.36
N ASP A 69 -13.98 0.08 -10.88
CA ASP A 69 -13.92 -0.27 -9.45
C ASP A 69 -12.64 0.29 -8.76
N LEU A 70 -11.65 0.75 -9.54
CA LEU A 70 -10.42 1.42 -9.11
C LEU A 70 -10.08 2.59 -10.04
N ASN A 71 -9.89 3.77 -9.47
CA ASN A 71 -9.43 4.98 -10.17
C ASN A 71 -7.97 5.25 -9.85
N VAL A 72 -7.14 5.45 -10.88
CA VAL A 72 -5.72 5.79 -10.74
C VAL A 72 -5.51 7.23 -11.21
N ARG A 73 -5.10 8.11 -10.30
CA ARG A 73 -4.88 9.53 -10.59
C ARG A 73 -3.42 9.92 -10.35
N TYR A 74 -2.74 10.37 -11.39
CA TYR A 74 -1.43 11.01 -11.28
C TYR A 74 -1.68 12.50 -11.05
N LEU A 75 -1.31 13.01 -9.87
CA LEU A 75 -1.54 14.41 -9.53
C LEU A 75 -0.48 15.31 -10.20
N GLU A 76 -0.87 16.57 -10.43
CA GLU A 76 -0.09 17.58 -11.13
C GLU A 76 0.17 18.80 -10.24
N GLY A 77 0.91 19.79 -10.75
CA GLY A 77 1.19 21.04 -10.04
C GLY A 77 2.00 20.83 -8.76
N SER A 78 1.52 21.39 -7.64
CA SER A 78 2.16 21.23 -6.33
C SER A 78 2.12 19.79 -5.78
N ASP A 79 1.27 18.94 -6.36
CA ASP A 79 1.12 17.53 -6.01
C ASP A 79 1.83 16.60 -7.01
N ALA A 80 2.63 17.15 -7.93
CA ALA A 80 3.38 16.36 -8.91
C ALA A 80 4.28 15.31 -8.22
N GLY A 81 4.18 14.07 -8.69
CA GLY A 81 4.87 12.91 -8.12
C GLY A 81 4.03 12.12 -7.11
N ILE A 82 2.81 12.55 -6.80
CA ILE A 82 1.82 11.80 -6.01
C ILE A 82 0.88 11.03 -6.95
N VAL A 83 0.66 9.75 -6.66
CA VAL A 83 -0.36 8.92 -7.32
C VAL A 83 -1.44 8.55 -6.34
N VAL A 84 -2.72 8.67 -6.70
CA VAL A 84 -3.86 8.28 -5.86
C VAL A 84 -4.53 7.05 -6.47
N LEU A 85 -4.57 5.96 -5.71
CA LEU A 85 -5.35 4.75 -6.00
C LEU A 85 -6.68 4.83 -5.22
N GLY A 86 -7.75 5.21 -5.91
CA GLY A 86 -9.09 5.39 -5.35
C GLY A 86 -10.00 4.19 -5.61
N ILE A 87 -10.34 3.43 -4.56
CA ILE A 87 -11.27 2.29 -4.67
C ILE A 87 -12.70 2.83 -4.73
N ASN A 88 -13.46 2.46 -5.76
CA ASN A 88 -14.81 2.96 -6.01
C ASN A 88 -15.81 1.83 -6.31
N ARG A 89 -16.14 1.02 -5.30
CA ARG A 89 -17.15 -0.04 -5.36
C ARG A 89 -18.25 0.16 -4.30
N PRO A 90 -19.05 1.23 -4.36
CA PRO A 90 -20.08 1.51 -3.35
C PRO A 90 -21.06 0.35 -3.17
N GLN A 91 -21.47 -0.30 -4.26
CA GLN A 91 -22.38 -1.45 -4.28
C GLN A 91 -21.88 -2.67 -3.49
N ALA A 92 -20.57 -2.77 -3.29
CA ALA A 92 -19.92 -3.88 -2.59
C ALA A 92 -19.16 -3.41 -1.33
N LYS A 93 -19.38 -2.17 -0.87
CA LYS A 93 -18.65 -1.56 0.26
C LYS A 93 -17.12 -1.71 0.10
N ASN A 94 -16.62 -1.53 -1.14
CA ASN A 94 -15.20 -1.73 -1.49
C ASN A 94 -14.63 -3.09 -1.09
N ALA A 95 -15.46 -4.15 -1.08
CA ALA A 95 -14.95 -5.50 -0.89
C ALA A 95 -13.88 -5.84 -1.95
N ILE A 96 -12.96 -6.74 -1.62
CA ILE A 96 -11.84 -7.15 -2.46
C ILE A 96 -12.31 -8.31 -3.34
N SER A 97 -12.74 -7.98 -4.56
CA SER A 97 -13.09 -8.93 -5.62
C SER A 97 -11.86 -9.40 -6.41
N LYS A 98 -11.99 -10.51 -7.16
CA LYS A 98 -10.99 -10.94 -8.15
C LYS A 98 -10.62 -9.81 -9.12
N ASN A 99 -11.62 -9.05 -9.58
CA ASN A 99 -11.40 -7.93 -10.49
C ASN A 99 -10.61 -6.80 -9.82
N LEU A 100 -11.01 -6.37 -8.62
CA LEU A 100 -10.31 -5.32 -7.87
C LEU A 100 -8.85 -5.71 -7.58
N VAL A 101 -8.60 -6.98 -7.27
CA VAL A 101 -7.25 -7.51 -7.13
C VAL A 101 -6.46 -7.30 -8.43
N THR A 102 -6.98 -7.73 -9.58
CA THR A 102 -6.28 -7.56 -10.85
C THR A 102 -5.99 -6.09 -11.18
N MET A 103 -6.96 -5.18 -11.02
CA MET A 103 -6.76 -3.75 -11.30
C MET A 103 -5.73 -3.10 -10.38
N ILE A 104 -5.74 -3.40 -9.08
CA ILE A 104 -4.71 -2.89 -8.16
C ILE A 104 -3.34 -3.45 -8.55
N SER A 105 -3.27 -4.69 -9.07
CA SER A 105 -1.99 -5.32 -9.48
C SER A 105 -1.36 -4.55 -10.62
N GLU A 106 -2.16 -4.33 -11.65
CA GLU A 106 -1.75 -3.60 -12.85
C GLU A 106 -1.37 -2.16 -12.49
N ALA A 107 -2.14 -1.50 -11.62
CA ALA A 107 -1.81 -0.15 -11.15
C ALA A 107 -0.49 -0.12 -10.36
N VAL A 108 -0.25 -1.08 -9.47
CA VAL A 108 0.99 -1.17 -8.69
C VAL A 108 2.18 -1.47 -9.61
N ASP A 109 2.03 -2.34 -10.60
CA ASP A 109 3.10 -2.67 -11.55
C ASP A 109 3.42 -1.51 -12.49
N ALA A 110 2.43 -0.74 -12.92
CA ALA A 110 2.64 0.49 -13.67
C ALA A 110 3.38 1.55 -12.83
N VAL A 111 3.04 1.66 -11.54
CA VAL A 111 3.70 2.56 -10.60
C VAL A 111 5.15 2.12 -10.32
N LYS A 112 5.44 0.80 -10.26
CA LYS A 112 6.79 0.22 -10.10
C LYS A 112 7.83 0.76 -11.06
N ILE A 113 7.45 0.85 -12.32
CA ILE A 113 8.37 1.23 -13.38
C ILE A 113 8.39 2.74 -13.64
N ASN A 114 7.44 3.50 -13.07
CA ASN A 114 7.34 4.93 -13.29
C ASN A 114 8.31 5.70 -12.38
N LYS A 115 9.41 6.19 -12.97
CA LYS A 115 10.45 6.93 -12.25
C LYS A 115 9.97 8.27 -11.66
N ASN A 116 8.90 8.86 -12.18
CA ASN A 116 8.37 10.14 -11.73
C ASN A 116 7.50 10.02 -10.46
N VAL A 117 7.04 8.81 -10.12
CA VAL A 117 6.28 8.59 -8.89
C VAL A 117 7.22 8.64 -7.69
N ARG A 118 6.91 9.56 -6.77
CA ARG A 118 7.60 9.73 -5.49
C ARG A 118 6.80 9.11 -4.34
N THR A 119 5.47 9.26 -4.39
CA THR A 119 4.56 8.83 -3.33
C THR A 119 3.25 8.31 -3.93
N VAL A 120 2.66 7.29 -3.33
CA VAL A 120 1.32 6.80 -3.70
C VAL A 120 0.42 6.88 -2.47
N ILE A 121 -0.83 7.28 -2.65
CA ILE A 121 -1.87 7.28 -1.63
C ILE A 121 -2.94 6.28 -2.05
N ILE A 122 -3.35 5.39 -1.15
CA ILE A 122 -4.54 4.56 -1.35
C ILE A 122 -5.67 5.10 -0.50
N ARG A 123 -6.84 5.27 -1.13
CA ARG A 123 -8.07 5.68 -0.46
C ARG A 123 -9.26 4.93 -1.04
N SER A 124 -10.38 4.96 -0.34
CA SER A 124 -11.69 4.67 -0.91
C SER A 124 -12.35 5.96 -1.36
N GLU A 125 -12.95 6.01 -2.55
CA GLU A 125 -13.80 7.09 -3.07
C GLU A 125 -15.25 7.09 -2.55
N VAL A 126 -15.58 6.09 -1.72
CA VAL A 126 -16.91 5.91 -1.13
C VAL A 126 -16.93 6.49 0.30
N PRO A 127 -17.77 7.50 0.60
CA PRO A 127 -17.87 8.06 1.95
C PRO A 127 -18.20 7.01 3.01
N GLY A 128 -17.54 7.11 4.17
CA GLY A 128 -17.78 6.25 5.34
C GLY A 128 -17.25 4.81 5.23
N ILE A 129 -16.70 4.40 4.10
CA ILE A 129 -16.25 3.02 3.85
C ILE A 129 -14.83 3.07 3.28
N PHE A 130 -13.84 2.41 3.88
CA PHE A 130 -12.56 2.19 3.18
C PHE A 130 -12.60 0.89 2.39
N CYS A 131 -12.72 -0.25 3.09
CA CYS A 131 -12.77 -1.58 2.49
C CYS A 131 -13.41 -2.56 3.49
N ALA A 132 -14.41 -3.32 3.05
CA ALA A 132 -15.08 -4.32 3.88
C ALA A 132 -14.31 -5.65 4.01
N GLY A 133 -13.13 -5.77 3.39
CA GLY A 133 -12.36 -7.01 3.34
C GLY A 133 -12.73 -7.85 2.10
N ALA A 134 -12.69 -9.17 2.20
CA ALA A 134 -12.93 -10.05 1.06
C ALA A 134 -14.38 -9.99 0.55
N ASP A 135 -14.57 -10.13 -0.77
CA ASP A 135 -15.91 -10.20 -1.37
C ASP A 135 -16.57 -11.57 -1.10
N LEU A 136 -17.40 -11.63 -0.06
CA LEU A 136 -18.05 -12.87 0.38
C LEU A 136 -19.02 -13.45 -0.67
N LYS A 137 -19.59 -12.61 -1.55
CA LYS A 137 -20.50 -13.07 -2.62
C LYS A 137 -19.73 -13.83 -3.70
N GLU A 138 -18.56 -13.34 -4.08
CA GLU A 138 -17.65 -14.08 -4.96
C GLU A 138 -17.13 -15.33 -4.28
N ARG A 139 -16.81 -15.23 -2.98
CA ARG A 139 -16.28 -16.35 -2.21
C ARG A 139 -17.26 -17.52 -2.10
N ALA A 140 -18.55 -17.23 -1.95
CA ALA A 140 -19.61 -18.24 -1.85
C ALA A 140 -19.80 -19.03 -3.16
N LYS A 141 -19.44 -18.47 -4.30
CA LYS A 141 -19.54 -19.11 -5.62
C LYS A 141 -18.25 -19.81 -6.07
N MET A 142 -17.19 -19.71 -5.27
CA MET A 142 -15.85 -20.19 -5.62
C MET A 142 -15.68 -21.66 -5.25
N HIS A 143 -15.18 -22.47 -6.19
CA HIS A 143 -14.88 -23.87 -5.90
C HIS A 143 -13.72 -23.96 -4.88
N PRO A 144 -13.70 -24.93 -3.94
CA PRO A 144 -12.64 -25.04 -2.93
C PRO A 144 -11.20 -25.02 -3.49
N SER A 145 -10.97 -25.56 -4.68
CA SER A 145 -9.66 -25.55 -5.34
C SER A 145 -9.20 -24.16 -5.81
N GLU A 146 -10.12 -23.21 -6.03
CA GLU A 146 -9.79 -21.85 -6.48
C GLU A 146 -9.45 -20.90 -5.31
N VAL A 147 -9.78 -21.32 -4.09
CA VAL A 147 -9.64 -20.49 -2.88
C VAL A 147 -8.19 -20.17 -2.58
N GLY A 148 -7.36 -21.20 -2.54
CA GLY A 148 -5.92 -21.06 -2.27
C GLY A 148 -5.25 -20.12 -3.28
N PRO A 149 -5.39 -20.36 -4.60
CA PRO A 149 -4.88 -19.46 -5.64
C PRO A 149 -5.40 -18.02 -5.53
N PHE A 150 -6.69 -17.82 -5.25
CA PHE A 150 -7.24 -16.47 -5.07
C PHE A 150 -6.65 -15.75 -3.86
N VAL A 151 -6.61 -16.41 -2.70
CA VAL A 151 -6.03 -15.84 -1.47
C VAL A 151 -4.54 -15.59 -1.67
N SER A 152 -3.82 -16.48 -2.35
CA SER A 152 -2.41 -16.30 -2.68
C SER A 152 -2.20 -15.09 -3.59
N LYS A 153 -3.00 -14.93 -4.66
CA LYS A 153 -2.94 -13.77 -5.56
C LYS A 153 -3.29 -12.47 -4.83
N ALA A 154 -4.33 -12.48 -3.99
CA ALA A 154 -4.70 -11.32 -3.17
C ALA A 154 -3.61 -10.99 -2.13
N ARG A 155 -3.00 -12.00 -1.52
CA ARG A 155 -1.86 -11.85 -0.62
C ARG A 155 -0.64 -11.30 -1.35
N ALA A 156 -0.27 -11.80 -2.52
CA ALA A 156 0.86 -11.33 -3.31
C ALA A 156 0.64 -9.92 -3.88
N LEU A 157 -0.59 -9.60 -4.29
CA LEU A 157 -0.96 -8.26 -4.71
C LEU A 157 -0.84 -7.25 -3.57
N MET A 158 -1.51 -7.56 -2.46
CA MET A 158 -1.45 -6.74 -1.27
C MET A 158 -0.20 -7.05 -0.45
N ASN A 159 0.79 -7.73 -1.06
CA ASN A 159 1.98 -8.46 -0.58
C ASN A 159 1.97 -9.10 0.83
N ASP A 160 0.89 -8.94 1.58
CA ASP A 160 1.03 -8.52 2.96
C ASP A 160 -0.36 -8.40 3.67
N LEU A 161 -1.44 -9.04 3.22
CA LEU A 161 -2.69 -9.12 4.03
C LEU A 161 -2.57 -10.02 5.29
N GLY A 162 -1.36 -10.45 5.66
CA GLY A 162 -1.04 -11.20 6.86
C GLY A 162 -1.27 -10.40 8.14
N GLY A 163 -2.53 -10.15 8.49
CA GLY A 163 -2.91 -9.49 9.75
C GLY A 163 -2.27 -10.17 10.96
N THR A 164 -2.18 -11.50 10.95
CA THR A 164 -1.51 -12.30 11.99
C THR A 164 0.01 -12.10 12.08
N GLN A 165 0.64 -11.49 11.06
CA GLN A 165 2.08 -11.20 11.04
C GLN A 165 2.37 -9.73 11.27
N ARG A 166 1.62 -8.84 10.61
CA ARG A 166 1.87 -7.39 10.69
C ARG A 166 1.14 -6.65 11.78
N LEU A 167 -0.03 -7.14 12.23
CA LEU A 167 -0.66 -6.55 13.41
C LEU A 167 0.25 -6.71 14.64
N PRO A 168 0.80 -7.90 14.97
CA PRO A 168 1.72 -8.05 16.09
C PRO A 168 3.00 -7.22 15.98
N ARG A 169 3.57 -7.07 14.78
CA ARG A 169 4.74 -6.21 14.53
C ARG A 169 4.44 -4.71 14.68
N THR A 170 3.16 -4.32 14.57
CA THR A 170 2.73 -2.92 14.64
C THR A 170 2.33 -2.53 16.06
N ILE A 171 1.52 -3.33 16.73
CA ILE A 171 0.91 -3.00 18.03
C ILE A 171 1.34 -3.93 19.17
N GLY A 172 2.30 -4.82 18.92
CA GLY A 172 2.74 -5.86 19.87
C GLY A 172 1.84 -7.10 19.84
N VAL A 173 2.43 -8.24 20.28
CA VAL A 173 1.77 -9.56 20.23
C VAL A 173 0.53 -9.61 21.12
N THR A 174 0.56 -8.99 22.30
CA THR A 174 -0.54 -9.04 23.28
C THR A 174 -1.80 -8.38 22.73
N LEU A 175 -1.72 -7.12 22.30
CA LEU A 175 -2.88 -6.40 21.74
C LEU A 175 -3.35 -7.01 20.43
N ALA A 176 -2.43 -7.49 19.58
CA ALA A 176 -2.81 -8.18 18.35
C ALA A 176 -3.64 -9.44 18.63
N LYS A 177 -3.27 -10.24 19.65
CA LYS A 177 -4.07 -11.41 20.06
C LYS A 177 -5.44 -10.98 20.59
N GLU A 178 -5.50 -9.96 21.44
CA GLU A 178 -6.77 -9.44 21.95
C GLU A 178 -7.72 -9.05 20.82
N LEU A 179 -7.26 -8.25 19.86
CA LEU A 179 -8.07 -7.81 18.72
C LEU A 179 -8.48 -8.97 17.80
N ILE A 180 -7.55 -9.88 17.50
CA ILE A 180 -7.82 -11.01 16.60
C ILE A 180 -8.80 -12.00 17.25
N PHE A 181 -8.63 -12.33 18.53
CA PHE A 181 -9.47 -13.31 19.22
C PHE A 181 -10.86 -12.77 19.54
N SER A 182 -10.97 -11.50 19.95
CA SER A 182 -12.27 -10.88 20.22
C SER A 182 -13.03 -10.52 18.95
N GLY A 183 -12.33 -10.28 17.84
CA GLY A 183 -12.93 -9.74 16.64
C GLY A 183 -13.51 -8.34 16.82
N ARG A 184 -13.13 -7.61 17.89
CA ARG A 184 -13.66 -6.28 18.16
C ARG A 184 -13.15 -5.25 17.14
N ALA A 185 -14.03 -4.37 16.69
CA ALA A 185 -13.63 -3.22 15.89
C ALA A 185 -13.01 -2.14 16.78
N VAL A 186 -12.03 -1.41 16.26
CA VAL A 186 -11.44 -0.22 16.88
C VAL A 186 -11.83 1.02 16.07
N ASP A 187 -11.98 2.15 16.74
CA ASP A 187 -12.20 3.42 16.06
C ASP A 187 -10.87 4.16 15.79
N GLY A 188 -10.95 5.42 15.31
CA GLY A 188 -9.76 6.16 14.92
C GLY A 188 -8.87 6.59 16.10
N ASP A 189 -9.49 6.92 17.22
CA ASP A 189 -8.78 7.44 18.39
C ASP A 189 -8.10 6.30 19.12
N GLU A 190 -8.82 5.19 19.29
CA GLU A 190 -8.23 3.96 19.82
C GLU A 190 -7.12 3.43 18.90
N ALA A 191 -7.35 3.38 17.58
CA ALA A 191 -6.33 2.95 16.63
C ALA A 191 -5.05 3.79 16.72
N LYS A 192 -5.18 5.10 16.99
CA LYS A 192 -4.02 5.98 17.23
C LYS A 192 -3.36 5.69 18.57
N ALA A 193 -4.14 5.51 19.64
CA ALA A 193 -3.64 5.24 20.98
C ALA A 193 -2.82 3.94 21.05
N ILE A 194 -3.27 2.88 20.36
CA ILE A 194 -2.57 1.58 20.32
C ILE A 194 -1.44 1.53 19.28
N GLY A 195 -1.21 2.61 18.52
CA GLY A 195 -0.18 2.68 17.48
C GLY A 195 -0.51 1.96 16.17
N LEU A 196 -1.78 1.57 15.95
CA LEU A 196 -2.22 0.97 14.68
C LEU A 196 -2.16 1.99 13.52
N VAL A 197 -2.44 3.26 13.80
CA VAL A 197 -2.30 4.37 12.85
C VAL A 197 -1.40 5.48 13.41
N SER A 198 -0.63 6.13 12.53
CA SER A 198 0.24 7.24 12.92
C SER A 198 -0.50 8.56 13.09
N HIS A 199 -1.69 8.72 12.50
CA HIS A 199 -2.51 9.93 12.61
C HIS A 199 -3.99 9.55 12.70
N ALA A 200 -4.72 10.21 13.60
CA ALA A 200 -6.17 10.28 13.63
C ALA A 200 -6.57 11.74 13.42
N VAL A 201 -7.63 11.98 12.67
CA VAL A 201 -8.10 13.34 12.36
C VAL A 201 -9.61 13.40 12.56
N GLU A 202 -10.08 14.57 12.99
CA GLU A 202 -11.52 14.84 13.00
C GLU A 202 -12.06 14.78 11.57
N GLN A 203 -13.25 14.20 11.41
CA GLN A 203 -13.84 14.07 10.09
C GLN A 203 -14.47 15.39 9.68
N ASN A 204 -14.23 15.80 8.43
CA ASN A 204 -14.82 16.99 7.84
C ASN A 204 -16.14 16.66 7.11
N GLU A 205 -16.84 17.69 6.65
CA GLU A 205 -18.13 17.58 5.94
C GLU A 205 -18.02 16.76 4.64
N ASP A 206 -16.90 16.90 3.92
CA ASP A 206 -16.61 16.16 2.68
C ASP A 206 -16.33 14.66 2.90
N GLY A 207 -16.15 14.23 4.16
CA GLY A 207 -15.82 12.85 4.50
C GLY A 207 -14.39 12.41 4.12
N ASP A 208 -13.50 13.36 3.83
CA ASP A 208 -12.17 13.12 3.24
C ASP A 208 -10.99 13.64 4.09
N ALA A 209 -11.20 13.99 5.36
CA ALA A 209 -10.17 14.58 6.22
C ALA A 209 -8.88 13.72 6.28
N ALA A 210 -9.05 12.40 6.34
CA ALA A 210 -7.96 11.44 6.28
C ALA A 210 -7.13 11.56 4.99
N TYR A 211 -7.79 11.74 3.86
CA TYR A 211 -7.14 11.92 2.56
C TYR A 211 -6.43 13.28 2.47
N LYS A 212 -7.03 14.36 3.00
CA LYS A 212 -6.36 15.67 3.10
C LYS A 212 -5.10 15.60 3.95
N ARG A 213 -5.12 14.87 5.09
CA ARG A 213 -3.91 14.60 5.89
C ARG A 213 -2.88 13.76 5.13
N ALA A 214 -3.33 12.76 4.35
CA ALA A 214 -2.46 11.95 3.48
C ALA A 214 -1.71 12.80 2.47
N LEU A 215 -2.42 13.71 1.80
CA LEU A 215 -1.85 14.62 0.81
C LEU A 215 -0.84 15.56 1.45
N ALA A 216 -1.16 16.14 2.61
CA ALA A 216 -0.22 16.99 3.34
C ALA A 216 1.08 16.25 3.65
N LEU A 217 0.99 15.03 4.19
CA LEU A 217 2.17 14.21 4.48
C LEU A 217 2.94 13.80 3.21
N ALA A 218 2.23 13.48 2.12
CA ALA A 218 2.86 13.18 0.84
C ALA A 218 3.68 14.36 0.30
N ARG A 219 3.18 15.60 0.46
CA ARG A 219 3.89 16.84 0.08
C ARG A 219 5.17 17.04 0.88
N GLU A 220 5.22 16.60 2.14
CA GLU A 220 6.46 16.63 2.95
C GLU A 220 7.53 15.68 2.38
N PHE A 221 7.13 14.62 1.67
CA PHE A 221 8.05 13.65 1.07
C PHE A 221 8.55 14.05 -0.32
N ILE A 222 7.76 14.82 -1.07
CA ILE A 222 8.12 15.22 -2.45
C ILE A 222 9.50 15.87 -2.55
N PRO A 223 9.94 16.78 -1.66
CA PRO A 223 11.23 17.44 -1.76
C PRO A 223 12.44 16.55 -1.50
N GLN A 224 12.25 15.31 -1.02
CA GLN A 224 13.37 14.43 -0.66
C GLN A 224 14.00 13.76 -1.89
N GLY A 225 15.26 13.33 -1.76
CA GLY A 225 16.00 12.64 -2.81
C GLY A 225 15.32 11.31 -3.21
N PRO A 226 14.80 11.15 -4.44
CA PRO A 226 13.98 9.99 -4.82
C PRO A 226 14.71 8.65 -4.65
N ILE A 227 15.99 8.57 -5.02
CA ILE A 227 16.79 7.35 -4.87
C ILE A 227 17.03 7.07 -3.38
N ALA A 228 17.38 8.08 -2.59
CA ALA A 228 17.63 7.94 -1.15
C ALA A 228 16.39 7.43 -0.39
N VAL A 229 15.20 7.99 -0.67
CA VAL A 229 13.94 7.53 -0.05
C VAL A 229 13.62 6.07 -0.42
N ARG A 230 13.85 5.68 -1.67
CA ARG A 230 13.64 4.29 -2.12
C ARG A 230 14.60 3.32 -1.43
N MET A 231 15.88 3.69 -1.32
CA MET A 231 16.90 2.88 -0.64
C MET A 231 16.64 2.80 0.86
N ALA A 232 16.27 3.92 1.51
CA ALA A 232 15.91 3.93 2.93
C ALA A 232 14.71 3.01 3.21
N LYS A 233 13.67 3.04 2.35
CA LYS A 233 12.55 2.10 2.48
C LYS A 233 13.00 0.65 2.33
N LEU A 234 13.87 0.34 1.37
CA LEU A 234 14.38 -1.01 1.16
C LEU A 234 15.16 -1.50 2.39
N ALA A 235 16.06 -0.65 2.91
CA ALA A 235 16.87 -0.93 4.09
C ALA A 235 15.99 -1.21 5.32
N ILE A 236 15.03 -0.33 5.62
CA ILE A 236 14.11 -0.50 6.76
C ILE A 236 13.30 -1.80 6.61
N ASN A 237 12.68 -2.01 5.45
CA ASN A 237 11.78 -3.15 5.25
C ASN A 237 12.50 -4.50 5.27
N ARG A 238 13.75 -4.56 4.80
CA ARG A 238 14.54 -5.79 4.78
C ARG A 238 15.31 -5.99 6.08
N GLY A 239 15.90 -4.93 6.62
CA GLY A 239 16.71 -4.95 7.83
C GLY A 239 15.93 -5.36 9.08
N ILE A 240 14.65 -4.97 9.19
CA ILE A 240 13.82 -5.33 10.35
C ILE A 240 13.44 -6.82 10.40
N GLU A 241 13.58 -7.56 9.30
CA GLU A 241 13.25 -8.99 9.22
C GLU A 241 14.48 -9.90 9.39
N VAL A 242 15.64 -9.33 9.75
CA VAL A 242 16.90 -10.05 9.97
C VAL A 242 17.54 -9.63 11.31
N ASP A 243 18.66 -10.27 11.69
CA ASP A 243 19.46 -9.83 12.83
C ASP A 243 20.13 -8.47 12.54
N LEU A 244 20.55 -7.78 13.61
CA LEU A 244 21.10 -6.43 13.51
C LEU A 244 22.34 -6.35 12.62
N ALA A 245 23.25 -7.33 12.68
CA ALA A 245 24.48 -7.28 11.90
C ALA A 245 24.18 -7.41 10.40
N THR A 246 23.28 -8.33 10.04
CA THR A 246 22.78 -8.45 8.66
C THR A 246 22.02 -7.19 8.23
N GLY A 247 21.22 -6.61 9.13
CA GLY A 247 20.50 -5.36 8.87
C GLY A 247 21.42 -4.18 8.55
N LEU A 248 22.52 -4.02 9.29
CA LEU A 248 23.54 -3.00 9.03
C LEU A 248 24.25 -3.22 7.69
N ALA A 249 24.52 -4.47 7.30
CA ALA A 249 25.08 -4.78 5.98
C ALA A 249 24.11 -4.42 4.83
N ILE A 250 22.80 -4.63 5.02
CA ILE A 250 21.77 -4.20 4.07
C ILE A 250 21.74 -2.67 3.98
N GLU A 251 21.82 -1.98 5.11
CA GLU A 251 21.87 -0.51 5.16
C GLU A 251 23.08 0.02 4.40
N GLU A 252 24.28 -0.53 4.61
CA GLU A 252 25.51 -0.17 3.90
C GLU A 252 25.35 -0.35 2.38
N ALA A 253 24.81 -1.49 1.95
CA ALA A 253 24.57 -1.76 0.53
C ALA A 253 23.57 -0.78 -0.10
N CYS A 254 22.52 -0.40 0.64
CA CYS A 254 21.55 0.61 0.21
C CYS A 254 22.16 2.01 0.15
N TYR A 255 23.00 2.37 1.13
CA TYR A 255 23.70 3.64 1.18
C TYR A 255 24.69 3.79 0.02
N ALA A 256 25.41 2.73 -0.33
CA ALA A 256 26.34 2.70 -1.46
C ALA A 256 25.67 3.09 -2.80
N GLN A 257 24.38 2.78 -2.99
CA GLN A 257 23.62 3.18 -4.18
C GLN A 257 23.37 4.70 -4.27
N VAL A 258 23.40 5.41 -3.14
CA VAL A 258 23.18 6.86 -3.08
C VAL A 258 24.47 7.65 -3.35
N ILE A 259 25.62 7.09 -3.00
CA ILE A 259 26.95 7.74 -3.15
C ILE A 259 27.21 8.27 -4.58
N PRO A 260 27.00 7.51 -5.67
CA PRO A 260 27.33 7.98 -7.01
C PRO A 260 26.27 8.89 -7.65
N THR A 261 25.17 9.21 -6.94
CA THR A 261 24.05 9.98 -7.51
C THR A 261 24.38 11.46 -7.67
N LYS A 262 23.83 12.08 -8.71
CA LYS A 262 23.88 13.55 -8.87
C LYS A 262 23.06 14.25 -7.79
N ASP A 263 21.98 13.62 -7.34
CA ASP A 263 21.17 14.14 -6.23
C ASP A 263 22.00 14.34 -4.96
N ARG A 264 22.94 13.43 -4.63
CA ARG A 264 23.84 13.64 -3.50
C ARG A 264 24.70 14.90 -3.66
N VAL A 265 25.24 15.12 -4.85
CA VAL A 265 26.07 16.30 -5.17
C VAL A 265 25.22 17.58 -5.08
N GLU A 266 24.02 17.57 -5.65
CA GLU A 266 23.05 18.68 -5.56
C GLU A 266 22.68 18.98 -4.10
N GLY A 267 22.47 17.97 -3.26
CA GLY A 267 22.21 18.16 -1.84
C GLY A 267 23.33 18.92 -1.12
N LEU A 268 24.58 18.55 -1.39
CA LEU A 268 25.77 19.23 -0.84
C LEU A 268 25.91 20.67 -1.38
N SER A 269 25.67 20.88 -2.68
CA SER A 269 25.72 22.20 -3.32
C SER A 269 24.65 23.12 -2.74
N ALA A 270 23.40 22.65 -2.67
CA ALA A 270 22.28 23.39 -2.12
C ALA A 270 22.49 23.81 -0.66
N PHE A 271 23.09 22.91 0.14
CA PHE A 271 23.48 23.23 1.52
C PHE A 271 24.55 24.33 1.57
N LYS A 272 25.61 24.21 0.77
CA LYS A 272 26.68 25.23 0.68
C LYS A 272 26.14 26.60 0.25
N GLU A 273 25.19 26.60 -0.69
CA GLU A 273 24.55 27.79 -1.26
C GLU A 273 23.34 28.29 -0.44
N LYS A 274 22.98 27.61 0.66
CA LYS A 274 21.82 27.94 1.52
C LYS A 274 20.50 28.06 0.76
N ARG A 275 20.27 27.19 -0.22
CA ARG A 275 19.02 27.11 -1.00
C ARG A 275 18.36 25.74 -0.85
N PRO A 276 17.05 25.63 -1.14
CA PRO A 276 16.39 24.33 -1.25
C PRO A 276 17.02 23.46 -2.35
N PRO A 277 17.25 22.15 -2.11
CA PRO A 277 17.75 21.24 -3.12
C PRO A 277 16.70 20.91 -4.18
N ARG A 278 17.16 20.59 -5.40
CA ARG A 278 16.32 20.24 -6.55
C ARG A 278 16.65 18.85 -7.09
N TYR A 279 16.18 17.82 -6.39
CA TYR A 279 16.45 16.43 -6.75
C TYR A 279 15.67 15.93 -7.97
N LYS A 280 16.33 15.14 -8.81
CA LYS A 280 15.81 14.60 -10.07
C LYS A 280 15.72 13.07 -10.09
N GLY A 281 16.31 12.37 -9.11
CA GLY A 281 16.34 10.92 -9.05
C GLY A 281 17.38 10.30 -9.98
N GLU A 282 18.56 10.93 -10.09
CA GLU A 282 19.72 10.49 -10.88
C GLU A 282 21.04 10.70 -10.14
#